data_AF-A0A957NAB9-F1
#
_entry.id   AF-A0A957NAB9-F1
#
_cell.length_a   1.000
_cell.length_b   1.000
_cell.length_c   1.000
_cell.angle_alpha   90.00
_cell.angle_beta   90.00
_cell.angle_gamma   90.00
#
_symmetry.space_group_name_H-M   'P 1'
#
loop_
_entity.id
_entity.type
_entity.pdbx_description
1 polymer ?
#
loop_
_entity_poly.entity_id
_entity_poly.type
_entity_poly.pdbx_seq_one_letter_code
_entity_poly.pdbx_strand_id
1 'polypeptide(L)'
;IAAVIDRVRHVHIRDCKGRQQGPGKPEDQANGRGDIDLVGYIRVLHENGYTGPVDLEIIGAKEYSVEQCCVIAAEARGHMQACLQAAGAR
;
A
#
# COMPACT_ATOMS: atom_id res chain seq x y z
N ILE A 1 -8.98 -14.46 1.89
CA ILE A 1 -9.77 -13.44 1.16
C ILE A 1 -10.73 -14.03 0.12
N ALA A 2 -10.46 -15.25 -0.38
CA ALA A 2 -11.27 -15.97 -1.36
C ALA A 2 -12.81 -15.83 -1.22
N ALA A 3 -13.35 -15.96 -0.01
CA ALA A 3 -14.81 -15.92 0.22
C ALA A 3 -15.49 -14.57 -0.13
N VAL A 4 -14.71 -13.49 -0.21
CA VAL A 4 -15.24 -12.11 -0.39
C VAL A 4 -14.58 -11.34 -1.52
N ILE A 5 -13.53 -11.87 -2.16
CA ILE A 5 -12.72 -11.10 -3.12
C ILE A 5 -13.52 -10.65 -4.34
N ASP A 6 -14.52 -11.43 -4.75
CA ASP A 6 -15.45 -11.12 -5.84
C ASP A 6 -16.30 -9.86 -5.58
N ARG A 7 -16.46 -9.48 -4.31
CA ARG A 7 -17.22 -8.31 -3.86
C ARG A 7 -16.31 -7.11 -3.55
N VAL A 8 -14.99 -7.29 -3.49
CA VAL A 8 -14.05 -6.20 -3.22
C VAL A 8 -13.92 -5.32 -4.46
N ARG A 9 -14.19 -4.02 -4.32
CA ARG A 9 -14.13 -3.03 -5.41
C ARG A 9 -12.86 -2.20 -5.43
N HIS A 10 -12.28 -1.94 -4.27
CA HIS A 10 -11.02 -1.23 -4.11
C HIS A 10 -10.29 -1.78 -2.88
N VAL A 11 -8.97 -1.61 -2.86
CA VAL A 11 -8.13 -1.91 -1.69
C VAL A 11 -7.31 -0.68 -1.41
N HIS A 12 -7.49 -0.09 -0.23
CA HIS A 12 -6.56 0.91 0.28
C HIS A 12 -5.37 0.17 0.90
N ILE A 13 -4.16 0.56 0.52
CA ILE A 13 -2.92 -0.03 1.01
C ILE A 13 -1.99 1.04 1.55
N ARG A 14 -1.38 0.75 2.69
CA ARG A 14 -0.35 1.56 3.32
C ARG A 14 0.61 0.66 4.07
N ASP A 15 1.78 1.16 4.40
CA ASP A 15 2.71 0.48 5.30
C ASP A 15 2.61 1.04 6.72
N CYS A 16 3.08 0.29 7.70
CA CYS A 16 3.16 0.75 9.09
C CYS A 16 4.35 0.08 9.80
N LYS A 17 4.99 0.81 10.71
CA LYS A 17 6.00 0.24 11.62
C LYS A 17 5.37 -0.46 12.83
N GLY A 18 5.82 -1.68 13.11
CA GLY A 18 5.51 -2.45 14.30
C GLY A 18 4.01 -2.57 14.61
N ARG A 19 3.70 -2.89 15.88
CA ARG A 19 2.33 -2.91 16.42
C ARG A 19 2.09 -1.65 17.24
N GLN A 20 2.26 -0.49 16.62
CA GLN A 20 2.03 0.80 17.28
C GLN A 20 0.53 1.17 17.30
N GLN A 21 0.12 2.02 18.24
CA GLN A 21 -1.21 2.60 18.20
C GLN A 21 -1.28 3.66 17.10
N GLY A 22 -2.07 3.40 16.06
CA GLY A 22 -2.25 4.29 14.92
C GLY A 22 -1.21 4.09 13.81
N PRO A 23 -1.28 4.91 12.76
CA PRO A 23 -0.50 4.70 11.53
C PRO A 23 0.92 5.32 11.57
N GLY A 24 1.28 6.11 12.59
CA GLY A 24 2.54 6.87 12.61
C GLY A 24 2.48 8.14 11.76
N LYS A 25 3.64 8.77 11.50
CA LYS A 25 3.70 9.97 10.65
C LYS A 25 3.47 9.61 9.18
N PRO A 26 3.04 10.56 8.32
CA PRO A 26 2.84 10.30 6.89
C PRO A 26 4.02 9.62 6.19
N GLU A 27 5.27 10.01 6.50
CA GLU A 27 6.48 9.40 5.93
C GLU A 27 6.77 7.99 6.45
N ASP A 28 6.24 7.59 7.60
CA ASP A 28 6.37 6.23 8.14
C ASP A 28 5.33 5.27 7.54
N GLN A 29 4.32 5.82 6.84
CA GLN A 29 3.25 5.06 6.19
C GLN A 29 3.57 4.67 4.74
N ALA A 30 4.66 5.19 4.16
CA ALA A 30 5.04 4.94 2.79
C ALA A 30 5.35 3.45 2.56
N ASN A 31 4.78 2.86 1.49
CA ASN A 31 5.06 1.49 1.09
C ASN A 31 6.57 1.23 0.97
N GLY A 32 7.06 0.22 1.69
CA GLY A 32 8.47 -0.16 1.71
C GLY A 32 9.26 0.40 2.89
N ARG A 33 8.66 1.28 3.69
CA ARG A 33 9.27 1.77 4.93
C ARG A 33 8.77 1.06 6.16
N GLY A 34 7.62 0.39 6.15
CA GLY A 34 7.07 -0.26 7.32
C GLY A 34 7.56 -1.69 7.48
N ASP A 35 6.76 -2.50 8.17
CA ASP A 35 7.08 -3.91 8.47
C ASP A 35 6.01 -4.87 7.88
N ILE A 36 5.08 -4.37 7.05
CA ILE A 36 4.03 -5.19 6.43
C ILE A 36 4.62 -5.95 5.22
N ASP A 37 4.29 -7.24 5.09
CA ASP A 37 4.60 -8.01 3.87
C ASP A 37 3.67 -7.60 2.72
N LEU A 38 3.96 -6.44 2.11
CA LEU A 38 3.17 -5.88 1.02
C LEU A 38 3.23 -6.75 -0.24
N VAL A 39 4.37 -7.38 -0.53
CA VAL A 39 4.51 -8.32 -1.65
C VAL A 39 3.59 -9.53 -1.45
N GLY A 40 3.57 -10.09 -0.24
CA GLY A 40 2.67 -11.18 0.13
C GLY A 40 1.19 -10.80 0.00
N TYR A 41 0.82 -9.58 0.43
CA TYR A 41 -0.54 -9.07 0.27
C TYR A 41 -0.95 -8.96 -1.20
N ILE A 42 -0.10 -8.34 -2.05
CA ILE A 42 -0.36 -8.21 -3.48
C ILE A 42 -0.44 -9.58 -4.15
N ARG A 43 0.45 -10.52 -3.79
CA ARG A 43 0.41 -11.90 -4.29
C ARG A 43 -0.91 -12.58 -3.95
N VAL A 44 -1.37 -12.49 -2.71
CA VAL A 44 -2.66 -13.09 -2.31
C VAL A 44 -3.84 -12.47 -3.07
N LEU A 45 -3.83 -11.16 -3.31
CA LEU A 45 -4.86 -10.51 -4.13
C LEU A 45 -4.83 -11.05 -5.57
N HIS A 46 -3.65 -11.11 -6.19
CA HIS A 46 -3.46 -11.59 -7.55
C HIS A 46 -3.90 -13.05 -7.72
N GLU A 47 -3.43 -13.95 -6.84
CA GLU A 47 -3.76 -15.38 -6.86
C GLU A 47 -5.25 -15.65 -6.67
N ASN A 48 -5.98 -14.73 -6.02
CA ASN A 48 -7.42 -14.83 -5.81
C ASN A 48 -8.23 -14.06 -6.88
N GLY A 49 -7.60 -13.63 -7.98
CA GLY A 49 -8.27 -13.04 -9.13
C GLY A 49 -8.76 -11.60 -8.92
N TYR A 50 -8.18 -10.87 -7.97
CA TYR A 50 -8.49 -9.46 -7.79
C TYR A 50 -8.00 -8.62 -8.97
N THR A 51 -8.89 -7.84 -9.58
CA THR A 51 -8.59 -6.97 -10.73
C THR A 51 -8.94 -5.50 -10.49
N GLY A 52 -9.39 -5.16 -9.28
CA GLY A 52 -9.70 -3.79 -8.90
C GLY A 52 -8.46 -2.94 -8.59
N PRO A 53 -8.64 -1.64 -8.37
CA PRO A 53 -7.55 -0.74 -7.98
C PRO A 53 -6.96 -1.11 -6.62
N VAL A 54 -5.65 -0.88 -6.48
CA VAL A 54 -4.94 -0.88 -5.21
C VAL A 54 -4.44 0.54 -5.00
N ASP A 55 -5.09 1.25 -4.09
CA ASP A 55 -4.94 2.68 -3.88
C ASP A 55 -4.01 2.95 -2.70
N LEU A 56 -2.99 3.76 -2.92
CA LEU A 56 -2.12 4.24 -1.86
C LEU A 56 -2.92 5.07 -0.86
N GLU A 57 -2.86 4.71 0.42
CA GLU A 57 -3.43 5.48 1.51
C GLU A 57 -2.33 6.06 2.40
N ILE A 58 -2.31 7.38 2.54
CA ILE A 58 -1.48 8.08 3.52
C ILE A 58 -2.39 9.09 4.23
N ILE A 59 -2.43 9.03 5.55
CA ILE A 59 -3.26 9.93 6.37
C ILE A 59 -2.42 10.80 7.30
N GLY A 60 -2.95 11.97 7.65
CA GLY A 60 -2.28 12.91 8.56
C GLY A 60 -1.35 13.93 7.89
N ALA A 61 -1.37 14.04 6.56
CA ALA A 61 -0.48 14.94 5.80
C ALA A 61 -1.01 16.38 5.64
N LYS A 62 -1.97 16.83 6.47
CA LYS A 62 -2.62 18.15 6.31
C LYS A 62 -1.64 19.32 6.37
N GLU A 63 -0.64 19.22 7.23
CA GLU A 63 0.36 20.27 7.47
C GLU A 63 1.64 20.08 6.63
N TYR A 64 1.65 19.10 5.70
CA TYR A 64 2.82 18.81 4.87
C TYR A 64 2.78 19.67 3.60
N SER A 65 3.95 20.05 3.11
CA SER A 65 4.06 20.69 1.82
C SER A 65 3.72 19.72 0.68
N VAL A 66 3.34 20.25 -0.48
CA VAL A 66 3.07 19.44 -1.67
C VAL A 66 4.30 18.62 -2.04
N GLU A 67 5.50 19.18 -1.91
CA GLU A 67 6.77 18.51 -2.18
C GLU A 67 6.96 17.30 -1.26
N GLN A 68 6.67 17.44 0.04
CA GLN A 68 6.75 16.31 0.97
C GLN A 68 5.75 15.20 0.59
N CYS A 69 4.51 15.58 0.26
CA CYS A 69 3.49 14.63 -0.22
C CYS A 69 3.92 13.94 -1.53
N CYS A 70 4.50 14.67 -2.48
CA CYS A 70 5.01 14.13 -3.73
C CYS A 70 6.14 13.12 -3.51
N VAL A 71 7.07 13.38 -2.58
CA VAL A 71 8.16 12.45 -2.24
C VAL A 71 7.58 11.14 -1.68
N ILE A 72 6.64 11.23 -0.74
CA ILE A 72 5.98 10.05 -0.16
C ILE A 72 5.26 9.25 -1.25
N ALA A 73 4.49 9.92 -2.11
CA ALA A 73 3.75 9.28 -3.19
C ALA A 73 4.69 8.62 -4.22
N ALA A 74 5.80 9.27 -4.57
CA ALA A 74 6.79 8.75 -5.51
C ALA A 74 7.47 7.48 -4.98
N GLU A 75 7.89 7.51 -3.71
CA GLU A 75 8.51 6.37 -3.03
C GLU A 75 7.53 5.19 -2.96
N ALA A 76 6.32 5.43 -2.46
CA ALA A 76 5.32 4.39 -2.31
C ALA A 76 4.92 3.78 -3.68
N ARG A 77 4.79 4.61 -4.73
CA ARG A 77 4.55 4.14 -6.10
C ARG A 77 5.66 3.21 -6.59
N GLY A 78 6.92 3.56 -6.34
CA GLY A 78 8.07 2.74 -6.71
C GLY A 78 8.02 1.36 -6.05
N HIS A 79 7.77 1.32 -4.73
CA HIS A 79 7.68 0.05 -4.01
C HIS A 79 6.46 -0.79 -4.42
N MET A 80 5.28 -0.17 -4.59
CA MET A 80 4.09 -0.88 -5.07
C MET A 80 4.30 -1.46 -6.47
N GLN A 81 4.98 -0.73 -7.37
CA GLN A 81 5.32 -1.24 -8.70
C GLN A 81 6.21 -2.48 -8.61
N ALA A 82 7.22 -2.47 -7.74
CA ALA A 82 8.07 -3.63 -7.50
C ALA A 82 7.29 -4.82 -6.92
N CYS A 83 6.35 -4.58 -6.00
CA CYS A 83 5.47 -5.62 -5.44
C CYS A 83 4.60 -6.27 -6.52
N LEU A 84 3.98 -5.46 -7.38
CA LEU A 84 3.15 -5.94 -8.49
C LEU A 84 3.96 -6.81 -9.46
N GLN A 85 5.17 -6.38 -9.83
CA GLN A 85 6.06 -7.13 -10.70
C GLN A 85 6.52 -8.45 -10.05
N ALA A 86 6.92 -8.41 -8.78
CA ALA A 86 7.34 -9.60 -8.05
C ALA A 86 6.21 -10.63 -7.88
N ALA A 87 4.95 -10.17 -7.84
CA ALA A 87 3.77 -11.02 -7.76
C ALA A 87 3.24 -11.48 -9.14
N GLY A 88 3.86 -11.06 -10.25
CA GLY A 88 3.38 -11.37 -11.62
C GLY A 88 2.08 -10.64 -11.99
N ALA A 89 1.69 -9.61 -11.23
CA ALA A 89 0.48 -8.82 -11.45
C ALA A 89 0.69 -7.65 -12.41
N ARG A 90 1.92 -7.42 -12.89
CA ARG A 90 2.26 -6.39 -13.88
C ARG A 90 3.55 -6.70 -14.65
#